data_AF-A0AAE0VWL9-F1
#
_entry.id   AF-A0AAE0VWL9-F1
#
_cell.length_a   1.000
_cell.length_b   1.000
_cell.length_c   1.000
_cell.angle_alpha   90.00
_cell.angle_beta   90.00
_cell.angle_gamma   90.00
#
_symmetry.space_group_name_H-M   'P 1'
#
loop_
_entity.id
_entity.type
_entity.pdbx_description
1 polymer ?
#
loop_
_entity_poly.entity_id
_entity_poly.type
_entity_poly.pdbx_seq_one_letter_code
_entity_poly.pdbx_strand_id
1 'polypeptide(L)'
;MTKYLVETYPIILHEADKGNRTPAHHDSCGGNVAVLAYIIDRGTDPWCRTSEEETLLHRACIHGTLEMTKYFVETYPKMLHEVDNETYPIMLHEVDNDNRTPAHHAAAGGNVAVLSYLIDRGTYPWCRTSEEETLLHRACTYDKLEMTKYFVETYPTMLQEVDNVDISFKNFGNSVGHHCSSYMGDRESMFYAI
;
A
#
# COMPACT_ATOMS: atom_id res chain seq x y z
N MET A 1 -27.64 2.42 -6.42
CA MET A 1 -27.87 1.65 -5.18
C MET A 1 -27.21 2.31 -3.97
N THR A 2 -25.89 2.56 -3.98
CA THR A 2 -25.16 3.15 -2.84
C THR A 2 -25.72 4.50 -2.38
N LYS A 3 -26.01 5.44 -3.30
CA LYS A 3 -26.64 6.73 -2.94
C LYS A 3 -27.99 6.56 -2.22
N TYR A 4 -28.85 5.70 -2.75
CA TYR A 4 -30.15 5.39 -2.15
C TYR A 4 -30.02 4.82 -0.73
N LEU A 5 -29.05 3.92 -0.51
CA LEU A 5 -28.81 3.34 0.82
C LEU A 5 -28.33 4.38 1.83
N VAL A 6 -27.40 5.26 1.42
CA VAL A 6 -26.88 6.35 2.26
C VAL A 6 -27.94 7.39 2.61
N GLU A 7 -28.85 7.68 1.67
CA GLU A 7 -29.98 8.59 1.90
C GLU A 7 -31.03 7.98 2.83
N THR A 8 -31.27 6.67 2.70
CA THR A 8 -32.30 5.96 3.48
C THR A 8 -31.81 5.58 4.89
N TYR A 9 -30.52 5.25 5.03
CA TYR A 9 -29.92 4.78 6.28
C TYR A 9 -28.56 5.44 6.53
N PRO A 10 -28.50 6.73 6.91
CA PRO A 10 -27.23 7.45 7.10
C PRO A 10 -26.30 6.80 8.13
N ILE A 11 -26.86 6.11 9.13
CA ILE A 11 -26.08 5.44 10.18
C ILE A 11 -25.13 4.35 9.63
N ILE A 12 -25.47 3.75 8.49
CA ILE A 12 -24.67 2.69 7.86
C ILE A 12 -23.26 3.15 7.51
N LEU A 13 -23.05 4.47 7.30
CA LEU A 13 -21.75 5.05 6.98
C LEU A 13 -20.72 4.88 8.10
N HIS A 14 -21.19 4.75 9.34
CA HIS A 14 -20.35 4.62 10.53
C HIS A 14 -20.36 3.20 11.11
N GLU A 15 -21.19 2.31 10.56
CA GLU A 15 -21.18 0.92 10.96
C GLU A 15 -19.92 0.24 10.44
N ALA A 16 -19.19 -0.36 11.35
CA ALA A 16 -17.97 -1.08 11.04
C ALA A 16 -18.19 -2.58 11.19
N ASP A 17 -17.58 -3.38 10.30
CA ASP A 17 -17.60 -4.82 10.43
C ASP A 17 -16.64 -5.31 11.54
N LYS A 18 -16.46 -6.65 11.66
CA LYS A 18 -15.57 -7.23 12.69
C LYS A 18 -14.11 -6.76 12.61
N GLY A 19 -13.67 -6.28 11.45
CA GLY A 19 -12.32 -5.72 11.24
C GLY A 19 -12.28 -4.20 11.33
N ASN A 20 -13.29 -3.59 11.96
CA ASN A 20 -13.49 -2.14 11.99
C ASN A 20 -13.56 -1.49 10.60
N ARG A 21 -13.98 -2.23 9.56
CA ARG A 21 -14.09 -1.69 8.19
C ARG A 21 -15.44 -1.02 8.01
N THR A 22 -15.39 0.27 7.72
CA THR A 22 -16.56 1.08 7.31
C THR A 22 -16.89 0.86 5.83
N PRO A 23 -18.07 1.28 5.33
CA PRO A 23 -18.39 1.22 3.90
C PRO A 23 -17.36 1.92 3.01
N ALA A 24 -16.71 2.98 3.50
CA ALA A 24 -15.64 3.66 2.78
C ALA A 24 -14.41 2.77 2.54
N HIS A 25 -14.05 1.88 3.48
CA HIS A 25 -12.96 0.91 3.27
C HIS A 25 -13.29 -0.05 2.13
N HIS A 26 -14.54 -0.55 2.09
CA HIS A 26 -14.99 -1.43 1.02
C HIS A 26 -15.06 -0.71 -0.33
N ASP A 27 -15.51 0.54 -0.37
CA ASP A 27 -15.57 1.33 -1.61
C ASP A 27 -14.16 1.69 -2.13
N SER A 28 -13.20 1.92 -1.22
CA SER A 28 -11.79 2.20 -1.56
C SER A 28 -11.08 1.02 -2.22
N CYS A 29 -11.54 -0.20 -1.95
CA CYS A 29 -11.08 -1.40 -2.66
C CYS A 29 -11.57 -1.42 -4.14
N GLY A 30 -12.55 -0.59 -4.48
CA GLY A 30 -13.09 -0.41 -5.82
C GLY A 30 -12.51 0.81 -6.54
N GLY A 31 -12.90 0.99 -7.81
CA GLY A 31 -12.42 2.08 -8.67
C GLY A 31 -13.36 3.30 -8.75
N ASN A 32 -14.46 3.32 -8.00
CA ASN A 32 -15.50 4.35 -8.20
C ASN A 32 -15.33 5.53 -7.23
N VAL A 33 -14.43 6.45 -7.58
CA VAL A 33 -14.16 7.69 -6.83
C VAL A 33 -15.43 8.51 -6.54
N ALA A 34 -16.40 8.52 -7.46
CA ALA A 34 -17.62 9.31 -7.29
C ALA A 34 -18.53 8.79 -6.16
N VAL A 35 -18.48 7.48 -5.89
CA VAL A 35 -19.22 6.88 -4.76
C VAL A 35 -18.51 7.20 -3.45
N LEU A 36 -17.19 7.03 -3.39
CA LEU A 36 -16.41 7.37 -2.20
C LEU A 36 -16.53 8.85 -1.84
N ALA A 37 -16.37 9.75 -2.82
CA ALA A 37 -16.50 11.19 -2.61
C ALA A 37 -17.89 11.56 -2.06
N TYR A 38 -18.94 10.89 -2.56
CA TYR A 38 -20.28 11.06 -2.02
C TYR A 38 -20.41 10.53 -0.59
N ILE A 39 -19.82 9.38 -0.26
CA ILE A 39 -19.82 8.82 1.11
C ILE A 39 -19.10 9.74 2.09
N ILE A 40 -17.98 10.36 1.67
CA ILE A 40 -17.21 11.31 2.49
C ILE A 40 -17.98 12.62 2.68
N ASP A 41 -18.58 13.16 1.62
CA ASP A 41 -19.45 14.37 1.70
C ASP A 41 -20.62 14.20 2.67
N ARG A 42 -21.06 12.95 2.88
CA ARG A 42 -22.13 12.58 3.83
C ARG A 42 -21.65 12.36 5.26
N GLY A 43 -20.38 12.64 5.57
CA GLY A 43 -19.84 12.67 6.93
C GLY A 43 -18.92 11.52 7.30
N THR A 44 -18.53 10.67 6.34
CA THR A 44 -17.54 9.61 6.62
C THR A 44 -16.15 10.22 6.74
N ASP A 45 -15.43 9.86 7.80
CA ASP A 45 -14.05 10.28 7.99
C ASP A 45 -13.13 9.65 6.93
N PRO A 46 -12.46 10.43 6.07
CA PRO A 46 -11.51 9.90 5.09
C PRO A 46 -10.26 9.27 5.74
N TRP A 47 -10.00 9.52 7.03
CA TRP A 47 -8.89 8.96 7.79
C TRP A 47 -9.29 7.76 8.66
N CYS A 48 -10.51 7.23 8.49
CA CYS A 48 -10.93 6.06 9.23
C CYS A 48 -9.94 4.89 9.04
N ARG A 49 -9.75 4.13 10.12
CA ARG A 49 -8.80 3.02 10.19
C ARG A 49 -9.49 1.70 10.51
N THR A 50 -9.00 0.62 9.93
CA THR A 50 -9.40 -0.75 10.29
C THR A 50 -8.81 -1.16 11.65
N SER A 51 -9.15 -2.36 12.12
CA SER A 51 -8.52 -2.96 13.31
C SER A 51 -7.02 -3.22 13.15
N GLU A 52 -6.53 -3.21 11.90
CA GLU A 52 -5.12 -3.35 11.56
C GLU A 52 -4.43 -1.98 11.41
N GLU A 53 -5.11 -0.88 11.76
CA GLU A 53 -4.67 0.50 11.54
C GLU A 53 -4.55 0.88 10.04
N GLU A 54 -5.13 0.09 9.13
CA GLU A 54 -5.13 0.39 7.70
C GLU A 54 -6.08 1.56 7.40
N THR A 55 -5.55 2.62 6.77
CA THR A 55 -6.37 3.70 6.18
C THR A 55 -7.03 3.28 4.86
N LEU A 56 -7.95 4.11 4.36
CA LEU A 56 -8.55 3.94 3.03
C LEU A 56 -7.51 3.83 1.89
N LEU A 57 -6.39 4.55 2.01
CA LEU A 57 -5.32 4.52 1.01
C LEU A 57 -4.58 3.17 1.00
N HIS A 58 -4.35 2.55 2.15
CA HIS A 58 -3.77 1.18 2.21
C HIS A 58 -4.62 0.21 1.40
N ARG A 59 -5.95 0.25 1.61
CA ARG A 59 -6.93 -0.58 0.89
C ARG A 59 -6.91 -0.29 -0.61
N ALA A 60 -6.88 0.96 -1.04
CA ALA A 60 -6.78 1.31 -2.46
C ALA A 60 -5.48 0.78 -3.09
N CYS A 61 -4.37 0.88 -2.36
CA CYS A 61 -3.06 0.48 -2.83
C CYS A 61 -2.91 -1.03 -3.00
N ILE A 62 -3.39 -1.84 -2.05
CA ILE A 62 -3.34 -3.31 -2.17
C ILE A 62 -4.25 -3.82 -3.29
N HIS A 63 -5.38 -3.15 -3.54
CA HIS A 63 -6.33 -3.52 -4.60
C HIS A 63 -6.02 -2.91 -5.98
N GLY A 64 -5.00 -2.04 -6.08
CA GLY A 64 -4.51 -1.53 -7.36
C GLY A 64 -5.39 -0.46 -7.99
N THR A 65 -6.23 0.21 -7.19
CA THR A 65 -7.20 1.19 -7.68
C THR A 65 -6.51 2.54 -7.90
N LEU A 66 -5.83 2.68 -9.04
CA LEU A 66 -5.01 3.87 -9.35
C LEU A 66 -5.81 5.18 -9.28
N GLU A 67 -7.01 5.23 -9.84
CA GLU A 67 -7.84 6.43 -9.79
C GLU A 67 -8.26 6.79 -8.36
N MET A 68 -8.49 5.79 -7.51
CA MET A 68 -8.78 6.00 -6.09
C MET A 68 -7.53 6.50 -5.35
N THR A 69 -6.37 5.91 -5.64
CA THR A 69 -5.08 6.35 -5.10
C THR A 69 -4.80 7.81 -5.46
N LYS A 70 -4.98 8.18 -6.73
CA LYS A 70 -4.85 9.57 -7.19
C LYS A 70 -5.82 10.48 -6.46
N TYR A 71 -7.09 10.08 -6.36
CA TYR A 71 -8.10 10.85 -5.63
C TYR A 71 -7.65 11.14 -4.20
N PHE A 72 -7.15 10.14 -3.46
CA PHE A 72 -6.68 10.36 -2.10
C PHE A 72 -5.48 11.32 -2.04
N VAL A 73 -4.46 11.08 -2.86
CA VAL A 73 -3.21 11.85 -2.87
C VAL A 73 -3.39 13.28 -3.39
N GLU A 74 -4.38 13.53 -4.24
CA GLU A 74 -4.66 14.84 -4.85
C GLU A 74 -5.74 15.64 -4.12
N THR A 75 -6.72 14.96 -3.49
CA THR A 75 -7.81 15.61 -2.76
C THR A 75 -7.42 15.90 -1.31
N TYR A 76 -6.58 15.05 -0.71
CA TYR A 76 -6.10 15.21 0.67
C TYR A 76 -4.58 15.48 0.76
N PRO A 77 -3.97 16.37 -0.06
CA PRO A 77 -2.55 16.66 0.02
C PRO A 77 -2.20 17.54 1.22
N LYS A 78 -3.15 18.33 1.74
CA LYS A 78 -2.90 19.42 2.71
C LYS A 78 -3.40 19.13 4.14
N MET A 79 -2.84 18.10 4.75
CA MET A 79 -2.39 18.15 6.16
C MET A 79 -0.88 18.52 6.25
N LEU A 80 -0.36 19.09 5.16
CA LEU A 80 0.98 19.66 5.04
C LEU A 80 1.02 21.09 5.63
N HIS A 81 1.39 21.15 6.91
CA HIS A 81 1.89 22.29 7.72
C HIS A 81 1.09 23.61 7.76
N GLU A 82 0.63 23.99 8.97
CA GLU A 82 1.21 25.12 9.71
C GLU A 82 0.78 25.20 11.20
N VAL A 83 1.78 25.15 12.08
CA VAL A 83 1.87 25.73 13.45
C VAL A 83 1.18 25.03 14.64
N ASP A 84 1.45 23.75 14.85
CA ASP A 84 1.65 23.16 16.19
C ASP A 84 2.29 21.78 16.02
N ASN A 85 2.90 21.24 17.08
CA ASN A 85 3.64 19.99 17.05
C ASN A 85 2.73 18.74 16.93
N GLU A 86 1.62 18.82 16.21
CA GLU A 86 0.70 17.72 15.89
C GLU A 86 0.52 17.67 14.36
N THR A 87 1.63 17.35 13.66
CA THR A 87 1.61 17.11 12.22
C THR A 87 0.79 15.87 11.94
N TYR A 88 -0.41 16.04 11.39
CA TYR A 88 -1.12 14.90 10.82
C TYR A 88 -0.23 14.28 9.73
N PRO A 89 0.08 12.98 9.83
CA PRO A 89 0.92 12.30 8.86
C PRO A 89 0.32 12.42 7.46
N ILE A 90 1.15 12.70 6.47
CA ILE A 90 0.76 12.64 5.06
C ILE A 90 0.20 11.24 4.82
N MET A 91 -0.99 11.09 4.23
CA MET A 91 -1.65 9.79 4.08
C MET A 91 -0.76 8.73 3.39
N LEU A 92 0.17 9.20 2.54
CA LEU A 92 1.22 8.42 1.87
C LEU A 92 2.23 7.75 2.82
N HIS A 93 2.38 8.27 4.04
CA HIS A 93 3.34 7.85 5.07
C HIS A 93 2.67 7.26 6.30
N GLU A 94 1.34 7.16 6.29
CA GLU A 94 0.61 6.40 7.29
C GLU A 94 1.10 4.96 7.34
N VAL A 95 1.00 4.35 8.50
CA VAL A 95 1.44 2.98 8.70
C VAL A 95 0.37 2.18 9.43
N ASP A 96 0.25 0.90 9.05
CA ASP A 96 -0.55 -0.08 9.77
C ASP A 96 0.17 -0.62 11.01
N ASN A 97 -0.43 -1.60 11.71
CA ASN A 97 0.13 -2.22 12.92
C ASN A 97 1.53 -2.84 12.73
N ASP A 98 1.90 -3.22 11.50
CA ASP A 98 3.19 -3.82 11.16
C ASP A 98 4.17 -2.77 10.58
N ASN A 99 3.90 -1.48 10.82
CA ASN A 99 4.64 -0.36 10.27
C ASN A 99 4.65 -0.34 8.73
N ARG A 100 3.65 -0.93 8.06
CA ARG A 100 3.58 -0.97 6.60
C ARG A 100 2.90 0.28 6.07
N THR A 101 3.59 0.98 5.19
CA THR A 101 3.05 2.11 4.42
C THR A 101 2.11 1.66 3.29
N PRO A 102 1.31 2.55 2.69
CA PRO A 102 0.52 2.23 1.49
C PRO A 102 1.36 1.66 0.34
N ALA A 103 2.64 2.02 0.26
CA ALA A 103 3.56 1.47 -0.73
C ALA A 103 3.87 -0.02 -0.49
N HIS A 104 3.99 -0.47 0.76
CA HIS A 104 4.12 -1.90 1.09
C HIS A 104 2.89 -2.68 0.65
N HIS A 105 1.71 -2.08 0.82
CA HIS A 105 0.44 -2.62 0.35
C HIS A 105 0.36 -2.69 -1.18
N ALA A 106 0.81 -1.64 -1.90
CA ALA A 106 0.93 -1.67 -3.36
C ALA A 106 1.91 -2.75 -3.85
N ALA A 107 3.04 -2.91 -3.18
CA ALA A 107 4.03 -3.94 -3.48
C ALA A 107 3.49 -5.35 -3.23
N ALA A 108 2.84 -5.57 -2.08
CA ALA A 108 2.17 -6.83 -1.74
C ALA A 108 1.00 -7.16 -2.69
N GLY A 109 0.30 -6.15 -3.21
CA GLY A 109 -0.74 -6.29 -4.23
C GLY A 109 -0.18 -6.55 -5.64
N GLY A 110 1.08 -6.18 -5.90
CA GLY A 110 1.71 -6.28 -7.22
C GLY A 110 1.35 -5.13 -8.16
N ASN A 111 0.88 -4.01 -7.62
CA ASN A 111 0.30 -2.91 -8.38
C ASN A 111 1.36 -1.89 -8.81
N VAL A 112 2.13 -2.20 -9.85
CA VAL A 112 3.27 -1.38 -10.30
C VAL A 112 2.86 0.06 -10.59
N ALA A 113 1.77 0.28 -11.34
CA ALA A 113 1.31 1.63 -11.68
C ALA A 113 0.94 2.47 -10.44
N VAL A 114 0.36 1.84 -9.42
CA VAL A 114 0.07 2.51 -8.15
C VAL A 114 1.36 2.84 -7.43
N LEU A 115 2.29 1.88 -7.31
CA LEU A 115 3.55 2.11 -6.63
C LEU A 115 4.37 3.22 -7.31
N SER A 116 4.50 3.20 -8.64
CA SER A 116 5.20 4.24 -9.40
C SER A 116 4.59 5.61 -9.13
N TYR A 117 3.26 5.72 -9.13
CA TYR A 117 2.57 6.96 -8.77
C TYR A 117 2.90 7.41 -7.33
N LEU A 118 2.89 6.50 -6.35
CA LEU A 118 3.22 6.83 -4.95
C LEU A 118 4.67 7.34 -4.81
N ILE A 119 5.63 6.72 -5.51
CA ILE A 119 7.04 7.13 -5.53
C ILE A 119 7.19 8.51 -6.18
N ASP A 120 6.55 8.74 -7.32
CA ASP A 120 6.53 10.04 -8.01
C ASP A 120 5.96 11.17 -7.12
N ARG A 121 5.11 10.81 -6.16
CA ARG A 121 4.49 11.72 -5.18
C ARG A 121 5.26 11.83 -3.86
N GLY A 122 6.45 11.24 -3.76
CA GLY A 122 7.38 11.44 -2.63
C GLY A 122 7.47 10.27 -1.65
N THR A 123 6.91 9.11 -1.97
CA THR A 123 7.10 7.91 -1.15
C THR A 123 8.54 7.41 -1.27
N TYR A 124 9.18 7.13 -0.13
CA TYR A 124 10.52 6.54 -0.10
C TYR A 124 10.47 5.03 -0.46
N PRO A 125 11.16 4.57 -1.52
CA PRO A 125 11.07 3.19 -1.99
C PRO A 125 11.80 2.15 -1.10
N TRP A 126 12.71 2.57 -0.21
CA TRP A 126 13.35 1.71 0.80
C TRP A 126 12.69 1.83 2.18
N CYS A 127 11.39 2.18 2.24
CA CYS A 127 10.65 2.07 3.50
C CYS A 127 10.65 0.62 4.00
N ARG A 128 10.57 0.47 5.33
CA ARG A 128 10.67 -0.81 6.02
C ARG A 128 9.52 -1.01 7.00
N THR A 129 9.07 -2.26 7.13
CA THR A 129 8.11 -2.72 8.13
C THR A 129 8.77 -2.86 9.51
N SER A 130 7.99 -3.26 10.52
CA SER A 130 8.50 -3.64 11.85
C SER A 130 9.48 -4.81 11.80
N GLU A 131 9.41 -5.64 10.76
CA GLU A 131 10.30 -6.79 10.53
C GLU A 131 11.48 -6.46 9.60
N GLU A 132 11.74 -5.17 9.38
CA GLU A 132 12.76 -4.67 8.45
C GLU A 132 12.53 -5.10 6.97
N GLU A 133 11.33 -5.59 6.63
CA GLU A 133 10.98 -5.97 5.25
C GLU A 133 10.88 -4.71 4.37
N THR A 134 11.60 -4.70 3.25
CA THR A 134 11.43 -3.68 2.20
C THR A 134 10.23 -3.98 1.29
N LEU A 135 9.88 -3.04 0.41
CA LEU A 135 8.86 -3.26 -0.62
C LEU A 135 9.12 -4.51 -1.48
N LEU A 136 10.39 -4.80 -1.80
CA LEU A 136 10.76 -5.97 -2.59
C LEU A 136 10.54 -7.28 -1.81
N HIS A 137 10.84 -7.30 -0.51
CA HIS A 137 10.54 -8.47 0.35
C HIS A 137 9.04 -8.78 0.29
N ARG A 138 8.19 -7.76 0.46
CA ARG A 138 6.72 -7.91 0.36
C ARG A 138 6.30 -8.44 -1.02
N ALA A 139 6.82 -7.87 -2.10
CA ALA A 139 6.50 -8.33 -3.45
C ALA A 139 6.82 -9.81 -3.66
N CYS A 140 7.94 -10.29 -3.10
CA CYS A 140 8.34 -11.69 -3.21
C CYS A 140 7.51 -12.62 -2.31
N THR A 141 7.22 -12.19 -1.08
CA THR A 141 6.39 -12.95 -0.12
C THR A 141 5.00 -13.26 -0.70
N TYR A 142 4.42 -12.34 -1.49
CA TYR A 142 3.13 -12.56 -2.18
C TYR A 142 3.24 -12.96 -3.66
N ASP A 143 4.43 -13.37 -4.09
CA ASP A 143 4.71 -13.87 -5.45
C ASP A 143 4.31 -12.90 -6.58
N LYS A 144 4.60 -11.61 -6.39
CA LYS A 144 4.31 -10.54 -7.35
C LYS A 144 5.46 -10.39 -8.34
N LEU A 145 5.50 -11.29 -9.32
CA LEU A 145 6.58 -11.36 -10.31
C LEU A 145 6.79 -10.05 -11.09
N GLU A 146 5.73 -9.40 -11.58
CA GLU A 146 5.87 -8.15 -12.35
C GLU A 146 6.39 -6.99 -11.49
N MET A 147 5.97 -6.93 -10.23
CA MET A 147 6.50 -5.97 -9.26
C MET A 147 7.97 -6.25 -8.94
N THR A 148 8.32 -7.52 -8.80
CA THR A 148 9.71 -7.96 -8.60
C THR A 148 10.60 -7.58 -9.77
N LYS A 149 10.15 -7.80 -11.01
CA LYS A 149 10.85 -7.35 -12.22
C LYS A 149 11.07 -5.85 -12.21
N TYR A 150 10.02 -5.08 -11.92
CA TYR A 150 10.09 -3.62 -11.81
C TYR A 150 11.16 -3.17 -10.80
N PHE A 151 11.23 -3.78 -9.62
CA PHE A 151 12.26 -3.47 -8.62
C PHE A 151 13.67 -3.85 -9.07
N VAL A 152 13.87 -5.02 -9.68
CA VAL A 152 15.19 -5.46 -10.16
C VAL A 152 15.70 -4.54 -11.27
N GLU A 153 14.82 -4.05 -12.13
CA GLU A 153 15.17 -3.16 -13.24
C GLU A 153 15.39 -1.72 -12.79
N THR A 154 14.57 -1.21 -11.87
CA THR A 154 14.56 0.20 -11.46
C THR A 154 15.45 0.47 -10.23
N TYR A 155 15.55 -0.49 -9.32
CA TYR A 155 16.23 -0.39 -8.01
C TYR A 155 17.11 -1.62 -7.73
N PRO A 156 18.12 -1.93 -8.56
CA PRO A 156 18.91 -3.15 -8.43
C PRO A 156 19.63 -3.30 -7.09
N THR A 157 19.96 -2.19 -6.41
CA THR A 157 20.58 -2.22 -5.07
C THR A 157 19.65 -2.73 -3.98
N MET A 158 18.33 -2.74 -4.20
CA MET A 158 17.36 -3.28 -3.24
C MET A 158 17.53 -4.79 -3.03
N LEU A 159 18.21 -5.50 -3.95
CA LEU A 159 18.57 -6.92 -3.81
C LEU A 159 19.64 -7.19 -2.75
N GLN A 160 20.28 -6.15 -2.20
CA GLN A 160 21.30 -6.30 -1.16
C GLN A 160 20.71 -6.17 0.25
N GLU A 161 19.44 -5.77 0.34
CA GLU A 161 18.76 -5.54 1.61
C GLU A 161 18.45 -6.87 2.31
N VAL A 162 18.49 -6.83 3.65
CA VAL A 162 18.15 -7.95 4.53
C VAL A 162 17.05 -7.54 5.49
N ASP A 163 16.18 -8.49 5.83
CA ASP A 163 15.16 -8.36 6.86
C ASP A 163 15.62 -8.97 8.20
N ASN A 164 14.77 -8.89 9.23
CA ASN A 164 15.07 -9.44 10.57
C ASN A 164 15.24 -10.96 10.61
N VAL A 165 14.85 -11.68 9.56
CA VAL A 165 14.88 -13.15 9.50
C VAL A 165 16.13 -13.64 8.75
N ASP A 166 17.07 -12.74 8.42
CA ASP A 166 18.27 -13.01 7.61
C ASP A 166 17.93 -13.63 6.26
N ILE A 167 16.78 -13.25 5.71
CA ILE A 167 16.38 -13.63 4.36
C ILE A 167 16.98 -12.58 3.42
N SER A 168 18.31 -12.62 3.27
CA SER A 168 18.91 -12.02 2.08
C SER A 168 18.31 -12.68 0.84
N PHE A 169 18.21 -11.95 -0.28
CA PHE A 169 17.72 -12.46 -1.57
C PHE A 169 18.38 -13.77 -2.05
N LYS A 170 19.55 -14.10 -1.46
CA LYS A 170 20.34 -15.32 -1.64
C LYS A 170 19.74 -16.57 -1.00
N ASN A 171 18.90 -16.45 0.02
CA ASN A 171 18.36 -17.57 0.81
C ASN A 171 16.88 -17.88 0.50
N PHE A 172 16.33 -17.31 -0.59
CA PHE A 172 14.89 -17.33 -0.94
C PHE A 172 14.30 -18.72 -1.28
N GLY A 173 15.12 -19.78 -1.30
CA GLY A 173 14.72 -21.10 -1.81
C GLY A 173 13.63 -21.85 -1.05
N ASN A 174 13.23 -21.41 0.17
CA ASN A 174 12.29 -22.16 1.01
C ASN A 174 11.12 -21.36 1.62
N SER A 175 11.09 -20.02 1.55
CA SER A 175 10.12 -19.17 2.28
C SER A 175 9.25 -18.24 1.43
N VAL A 176 9.51 -18.12 0.12
CA VAL A 176 8.80 -17.19 -0.79
C VAL A 176 8.12 -17.89 -1.97
N GLY A 177 7.28 -17.14 -2.69
CA GLY A 177 6.63 -17.60 -3.91
C GLY A 177 7.61 -18.15 -4.95
N HIS A 178 7.27 -19.30 -5.54
CA HIS A 178 8.15 -20.04 -6.45
C HIS A 178 8.62 -19.20 -7.66
N HIS A 179 7.79 -18.28 -8.18
CA HIS A 179 8.12 -17.52 -9.38
C HIS A 179 9.13 -16.38 -9.10
N CYS A 180 8.99 -15.70 -7.96
CA CYS A 180 9.96 -14.66 -7.58
C CYS A 180 11.32 -15.29 -7.22
N SER A 181 11.32 -16.42 -6.52
CA SER A 181 12.55 -17.17 -6.20
C SER A 181 13.30 -17.62 -7.45
N SER A 182 12.60 -18.19 -8.44
CA SER A 182 13.24 -18.59 -9.71
C SER A 182 13.79 -17.40 -10.49
N TYR A 183 13.02 -16.29 -10.55
CA TYR A 183 13.44 -15.10 -11.29
C TYR A 183 14.70 -14.45 -10.69
N MET A 184 14.79 -14.41 -9.36
CA MET A 184 15.94 -13.85 -8.66
C MET A 184 17.16 -14.76 -8.75
N GLY A 185 17.01 -16.08 -8.59
CA GLY A 185 18.10 -17.04 -8.74
C GLY A 185 18.78 -16.97 -10.12
N ASP A 186 18.00 -16.78 -11.19
CA ASP A 186 18.53 -16.60 -12.54
C ASP A 186 19.31 -15.28 -12.72
N ARG A 187 18.99 -14.24 -11.93
CA ARG A 187 19.55 -12.89 -12.05
C ARG A 187 20.72 -12.63 -11.09
N GLU A 188 20.80 -13.31 -9.95
CA GLU A 188 21.93 -13.18 -9.02
C GLU A 188 23.26 -13.51 -9.70
N SER A 189 23.28 -14.51 -10.59
CA SER A 189 24.47 -14.86 -11.39
C SER A 189 24.94 -13.75 -12.34
N MET A 190 24.12 -12.76 -12.66
CA MET A 190 24.50 -11.61 -13.51
C MET A 190 25.09 -10.43 -12.75
N PHE A 191 24.72 -10.21 -11.48
CA PHE A 191 25.19 -9.05 -10.71
C PHE A 191 26.52 -9.29 -9.97
N TYR A 192 26.91 -10.55 -9.74
CA TYR A 192 28.21 -10.93 -9.17
C TYR A 192 29.32 -11.18 -10.22
N ALA A 193 29.07 -10.86 -11.49
CA ALA A 193 30.03 -11.04 -12.59
C ALA A 193 30.91 -9.79 -12.89
N ILE A 194 30.92 -8.80 -12.01
CA ILE A 194 31.75 -7.58 -12.05
C ILE A 194 32.62 -7.50 -10.80
#